data_AF-A0A968JI18-F1
#
_entry.id   AF-A0A968JI18-F1
#
_cell.length_a   1.000
_cell.length_b   1.000
_cell.length_c   1.000
_cell.angle_alpha   90.00
_cell.angle_beta   90.00
_cell.angle_gamma   90.00
#
_symmetry.space_group_name_H-M   'P 1'
#
loop_
_entity.id
_entity.type
_entity.pdbx_description
1 polymer ?
#
loop_
_entity_poly.entity_id
_entity_poly.type
_entity_poly.pdbx_seq_one_letter_code
_entity_poly.pdbx_strand_id
1 'polypeptide(L)'
;MIKLETTIADEAFNPKRAHQYKLSILVGIDSFSYLVLGIEDKSLLFKQFSGISTTDFSKLQGEQIHDIFNADRLLKLSYGEVKIAFSSREQLFCSQSYVRPCSQGNLSKTRCPY
;
A
#
# COMPACT_ATOMS: atom_id res chain seq x y z
N MET A 1 15.19 0.75 12.74
CA MET A 1 14.47 -0.50 13.05
C MET A 1 12.99 -0.29 12.80
N ILE A 2 12.38 -1.12 11.95
CA ILE A 2 10.92 -1.06 11.68
C ILE A 2 10.19 -1.49 12.95
N LYS A 3 9.17 -0.73 13.36
CA LYS A 3 8.38 -1.01 14.55
C LYS A 3 6.91 -1.03 14.22
N LEU A 4 6.21 -2.06 14.71
CA LEU A 4 4.74 -2.06 14.74
C LEU A 4 4.29 -1.08 15.83
N GLU A 5 3.59 -0.02 15.43
CA GLU A 5 3.13 1.02 16.36
C GLU A 5 1.75 0.71 16.90
N THR A 6 0.83 0.34 16.02
CA THR A 6 -0.59 0.24 16.33
C THR A 6 -1.15 -1.04 15.73
N THR A 7 -1.97 -1.74 16.52
CA THR A 7 -2.85 -2.80 16.05
C THR A 7 -4.21 -2.61 16.68
N ILE A 8 -5.23 -2.42 15.86
CA ILE A 8 -6.63 -2.39 16.29
C ILE A 8 -7.29 -3.57 15.61
N ALA A 9 -7.67 -4.59 16.37
CA ALA A 9 -8.36 -5.76 15.87
C ALA A 9 -9.77 -5.78 16.45
N ASP A 10 -10.77 -5.90 15.58
CA ASP A 10 -12.12 -6.29 15.97
C ASP A 10 -12.12 -7.81 16.18
N GLU A 11 -12.73 -8.29 17.27
CA GLU A 11 -12.89 -9.72 17.55
C GLU A 11 -13.61 -10.46 16.41
N ALA A 12 -14.33 -9.73 15.55
CA ALA A 12 -15.00 -10.26 14.36
C ALA A 12 -14.07 -10.64 13.19
N PHE A 13 -12.79 -10.27 13.21
CA PHE A 13 -11.88 -10.61 12.11
C PHE A 13 -11.57 -12.12 12.08
N ASN A 14 -11.97 -12.79 10.99
CA ASN A 14 -11.68 -14.21 10.77
C ASN A 14 -10.82 -14.41 9.51
N PRO A 15 -9.55 -14.84 9.64
CA PRO A 15 -8.65 -15.06 8.51
C PRO A 15 -9.19 -16.04 7.45
N LYS A 16 -10.03 -17.01 7.85
CA LYS A 16 -10.62 -17.99 6.91
C LYS A 16 -11.63 -17.36 5.95
N ARG A 17 -12.13 -16.16 6.29
CA ARG A 17 -13.08 -15.38 5.49
C ARG A 17 -12.41 -14.21 4.76
N ALA A 18 -11.09 -14.16 4.68
CA ALA A 18 -10.36 -13.06 4.04
C ALA A 18 -10.84 -12.74 2.62
N HIS A 19 -11.28 -13.74 1.85
CA HIS A 19 -11.82 -13.57 0.49
C HIS A 19 -13.09 -12.71 0.41
N GLN A 20 -13.75 -12.46 1.54
CA GLN A 20 -14.93 -11.59 1.65
C GLN A 20 -14.58 -10.16 2.08
N TYR A 21 -13.31 -9.91 2.40
CA TYR A 21 -12.83 -8.64 2.93
C TYR A 21 -12.03 -7.87 1.88
N LYS A 22 -11.88 -6.56 2.12
CA LYS A 22 -11.03 -5.68 1.33
C LYS A 22 -9.77 -5.36 2.12
N LEU A 23 -8.61 -5.47 1.49
CA LEU A 23 -7.34 -5.03 2.04
C LEU A 23 -6.97 -3.68 1.41
N SER A 24 -6.80 -2.65 2.25
CA SER A 24 -6.33 -1.33 1.84
C SER A 24 -4.95 -1.08 2.42
N ILE A 25 -3.94 -0.91 1.57
CA ILE A 25 -2.55 -0.66 1.96
C ILE A 25 -2.20 0.80 1.64
N LEU A 26 -1.61 1.50 2.61
CA LEU A 26 -1.05 2.83 2.43
C LEU A 26 0.46 2.78 2.66
N VAL A 27 1.22 3.13 1.61
CA VAL A 27 2.68 3.22 1.64
C VAL A 27 3.07 4.68 1.73
N GLY A 28 3.64 5.10 2.85
CA GLY A 28 4.23 6.41 3.06
C GLY A 28 5.75 6.40 2.87
N ILE A 29 6.38 7.56 3.04
CA ILE A 29 7.85 7.69 3.00
C ILE A 29 8.49 6.97 4.20
N ASP A 30 7.89 7.11 5.38
CA ASP A 30 8.42 6.64 6.66
C ASP A 30 7.56 5.55 7.33
N SER A 31 6.46 5.18 6.67
CA SER A 31 5.39 4.39 7.25
C SER A 31 4.77 3.44 6.23
N PHE A 32 4.28 2.32 6.73
CA PHE A 32 3.48 1.35 5.99
C PHE A 32 2.30 1.00 6.87
N SER A 33 1.09 1.15 6.38
CA SER A 33 -0.10 0.76 7.11
C SER A 33 -1.03 -0.04 6.23
N TYR A 34 -1.82 -0.89 6.86
CA TYR A 34 -2.88 -1.58 6.17
C TYR A 34 -4.13 -1.69 7.04
N LEU A 35 -5.26 -1.70 6.34
CA LEU A 35 -6.60 -1.73 6.89
C LEU A 35 -7.36 -2.86 6.21
N VAL A 36 -7.98 -3.74 6.99
CA VAL A 36 -8.91 -4.75 6.51
C VAL A 36 -10.33 -4.27 6.78
N LEU A 37 -11.10 -4.16 5.72
CA LEU A 37 -12.51 -3.78 5.76
C LEU A 37 -13.39 -5.01 5.53
N GLY A 38 -14.42 -5.16 6.36
CA GLY A 38 -15.45 -6.18 6.23
C GLY A 38 -16.49 -5.84 5.17
N ILE A 39 -17.58 -6.60 5.21
CA ILE A 39 -18.79 -6.31 4.45
C ILE A 39 -19.35 -4.98 5.03
N GLU A 40 -19.78 -4.05 4.16
CA GLU A 40 -20.21 -2.67 4.52
C GLU A 40 -19.09 -1.70 4.94
N ASP A 41 -17.84 -1.96 4.55
CA ASP A 41 -16.70 -1.07 4.81
C ASP A 41 -16.44 -0.81 6.31
N LYS A 42 -16.91 -1.69 7.19
CA LYS A 42 -16.55 -1.68 8.62
C LYS A 42 -15.08 -2.08 8.78
N SER A 43 -14.30 -1.30 9.54
CA SER A 43 -12.93 -1.66 9.91
C SER A 43 -12.91 -2.91 10.81
N LEU A 44 -12.19 -3.94 10.39
CA LEU A 44 -11.99 -5.18 11.15
C LEU A 44 -10.57 -5.29 11.72
N LEU A 45 -9.59 -4.73 11.02
CA LEU A 45 -8.19 -4.77 11.44
C LEU A 45 -7.46 -3.55 10.89
N PHE A 46 -6.68 -2.89 11.72
CA PHE A 46 -5.74 -1.87 11.30
C PHE A 46 -4.37 -2.15 11.89
N LYS A 47 -3.32 -2.11 11.06
CA LYS A 47 -1.92 -2.14 11.51
C LYS A 47 -1.12 -1.01 10.89
N GLN A 48 -0.22 -0.44 11.68
CA GLN A 48 0.70 0.60 11.24
C GLN A 48 2.12 0.27 11.68
N PHE A 49 3.03 0.35 10.72
CA PHE A 49 4.47 0.20 10.89
C PHE A 49 5.13 1.55 10.60
N SER A 50 6.02 1.97 11.48
CA SER A 50 6.84 3.17 11.30
C SER A 50 8.33 2.84 11.28
N GLY A 51 9.13 3.85 10.95
CA GLY A 51 10.59 3.71 10.89
C GLY A 51 11.06 3.01 9.62
N ILE A 52 10.23 3.01 8.58
CA ILE A 52 10.62 2.59 7.24
C ILE A 52 11.52 3.70 6.69
N SER A 53 12.67 3.36 6.11
CA SER A 53 13.64 4.29 5.52
C SER A 53 14.40 5.22 6.48
N THR A 54 13.90 5.55 7.67
CA THR A 54 14.46 6.66 8.48
C THR A 54 15.63 6.32 9.41
N THR A 55 15.97 5.04 9.61
CA THR A 55 17.02 4.64 10.57
C THR A 55 17.99 3.57 10.08
N ASP A 56 17.68 2.93 8.94
CA ASP A 56 18.51 1.89 8.37
C ASP A 56 18.63 2.11 6.87
N PHE A 57 19.70 2.80 6.48
CA PHE A 57 20.05 3.10 5.08
C PHE A 57 20.68 1.90 4.35
N SER A 58 20.86 0.76 5.02
CA SER A 58 21.44 -0.43 4.40
C SER A 58 20.49 -1.13 3.44
N LYS A 59 19.19 -0.84 3.53
CA LYS A 59 18.13 -1.46 2.71
C LYS A 59 17.32 -0.42 1.96
N LEU A 60 16.94 -0.75 0.74
CA LEU A 60 15.98 0.04 -0.03
C LEU A 60 14.58 -0.05 0.60
N GLN A 61 13.77 1.00 0.45
CA GLN A 61 12.40 1.03 0.99
C GLN A 61 11.56 -0.18 0.52
N GLY A 62 11.73 -0.60 -0.74
CA GLY A 62 11.06 -1.77 -1.28
C GLY A 62 11.43 -3.08 -0.57
N GLU A 63 12.68 -3.24 -0.15
CA GLU A 63 13.15 -4.41 0.60
C GLU A 63 12.56 -4.43 2.02
N GLN A 64 12.47 -3.27 2.66
CA GLN A 64 11.84 -3.12 3.97
C GLN A 64 10.34 -3.44 3.94
N ILE A 65 9.63 -2.99 2.90
CA ILE A 65 8.22 -3.35 2.68
C ILE A 65 8.08 -4.85 2.42
N HIS A 66 8.98 -5.43 1.63
CA HIS A 66 9.00 -6.87 1.37
C HIS A 66 9.24 -7.68 2.66
N ASP A 67 10.08 -7.21 3.57
CA ASP A 67 10.29 -7.82 4.88
C ASP A 67 9.01 -7.79 5.73
N ILE A 68 8.29 -6.65 5.75
CA ILE A 68 6.99 -6.53 6.43
C ILE A 68 5.98 -7.52 5.84
N PHE A 69 5.90 -7.58 4.50
CA PHE A 69 4.99 -8.47 3.80
C PHE A 69 5.30 -9.94 4.10
N ASN A 70 6.58 -10.28 4.28
CA ASN A 70 6.98 -11.63 4.61
C ASN A 70 6.74 -12.04 6.05
N ALA A 71 6.93 -11.11 6.98
CA ALA A 71 6.75 -11.32 8.41
C ALA A 71 5.26 -11.42 8.80
N ASP A 72 4.39 -10.61 8.17
CA ASP A 72 2.96 -10.59 8.53
C ASP A 72 2.14 -11.53 7.66
N ARG A 73 1.74 -12.67 8.24
CA ARG A 73 0.93 -13.69 7.55
C ARG A 73 -0.42 -13.15 7.06
N LEU A 74 -0.94 -12.09 7.66
CA LEU A 74 -2.24 -11.52 7.27
C LEU A 74 -2.19 -10.91 5.86
N LEU A 75 -1.07 -10.29 5.48
CA LEU A 75 -0.87 -9.71 4.15
C LEU A 75 -0.84 -10.77 3.04
N LYS A 76 -0.60 -12.04 3.39
CA LYS A 76 -0.54 -13.17 2.45
C LYS A 76 -1.90 -13.86 2.23
N LEU A 77 -2.95 -13.41 2.92
CA LEU A 77 -4.28 -13.98 2.77
C LEU A 77 -4.89 -13.59 1.41
N SER A 78 -5.77 -14.44 0.88
CA SER A 78 -6.49 -14.16 -0.36
C SER A 78 -7.66 -13.23 -0.09
N TYR A 79 -7.45 -11.92 -0.22
CA TYR A 79 -8.52 -10.91 -0.08
C TYR A 79 -9.38 -10.82 -1.35
N GLY A 80 -10.65 -10.45 -1.20
CA GLY A 80 -11.55 -10.26 -2.34
C GLY A 80 -11.20 -9.03 -3.16
N GLU A 81 -10.68 -7.99 -2.51
CA GLU A 81 -10.21 -6.76 -3.13
C GLU A 81 -8.93 -6.30 -2.44
N VAL A 82 -7.95 -5.83 -3.22
CA VAL A 82 -6.72 -5.22 -2.71
C VAL A 82 -6.56 -3.84 -3.33
N LYS A 83 -6.47 -2.81 -2.50
CA LYS A 83 -6.20 -1.43 -2.90
C LYS A 83 -4.86 -1.00 -2.31
N ILE A 84 -4.05 -0.35 -3.13
CA ILE A 84 -2.75 0.18 -2.72
C ILE A 84 -2.73 1.67 -3.05
N ALA A 85 -2.37 2.47 -2.08
CA ALA A 85 -2.17 3.91 -2.23
C ALA A 85 -0.77 4.30 -1.75
N PHE A 86 -0.22 5.32 -2.39
CA PHE A 86 1.07 5.90 -2.04
C PHE A 86 0.85 7.31 -1.51
N SER A 87 1.32 7.58 -0.29
CA SER A 87 1.37 8.92 0.27
C SER A 87 2.71 9.56 -0.07
N SER A 88 2.70 10.53 -0.97
CA SER A 88 3.87 11.31 -1.35
C SER A 88 3.49 12.79 -1.42
N ARG A 89 4.47 13.66 -1.16
CA ARG A 89 4.32 15.11 -1.40
C ARG A 89 4.32 15.43 -2.90
N GLU A 90 4.79 14.53 -3.74
CA GLU A 90 4.91 14.68 -5.19
C GLU A 90 3.64 14.19 -5.92
N GLN A 91 2.46 14.63 -5.46
CA GLN A 91 1.19 14.35 -6.11
C GLN A 91 0.71 15.57 -6.89
N LEU A 92 0.44 15.40 -8.18
CA LEU A 92 -0.11 16.45 -9.02
C LEU A 92 -1.61 16.18 -9.26
N PHE A 93 -2.45 17.10 -8.82
CA PHE A 93 -3.86 17.11 -9.20
C PHE A 93 -4.00 17.82 -10.55
N CYS A 94 -4.53 17.13 -11.54
CA CYS A 94 -4.80 17.68 -12.85
C CYS A 94 -6.25 17.37 -13.25
N SER A 95 -6.88 18.31 -13.97
CA SER A 95 -8.20 18.04 -14.55
C SER A 95 -8.08 16.94 -15.60
N GLN A 96 -9.10 16.08 -15.68
CA GLN A 96 -9.13 14.95 -16.59
C GLN A 96 -8.92 15.37 -18.05
N SER A 97 -9.33 16.59 -18.42
CA SER A 97 -9.13 17.16 -19.76
C SER A 97 -7.65 17.31 -20.17
N TYR A 98 -6.72 17.34 -19.20
CA TYR A 98 -5.28 17.49 -19.43
C TYR A 98 -4.50 16.16 -19.33
N VAL A 99 -5.15 15.09 -18.88
CA VAL A 99 -4.52 13.77 -18.78
C VAL A 99 -4.65 13.06 -20.12
N ARG A 100 -3.58 13.08 -20.93
CA ARG A 100 -3.47 12.17 -22.07
C ARG A 100 -2.87 10.87 -21.57
N PRO A 101 -3.58 9.73 -21.61
CA PRO A 101 -2.95 8.45 -21.32
C PRO A 101 -1.80 8.25 -22.32
N CYS A 102 -0.59 7.97 -21.81
CA CYS A 102 0.47 7.46 -22.67
C CYS A 102 -0.02 6.16 -23.29
N SER A 103 -0.38 6.18 -24.58
CA SER A 103 -0.72 4.97 -25.31
C SER A 103 0.48 4.03 -25.27
N GLN A 104 0.32 2.88 -24.63
CA GLN A 104 1.32 1.82 -24.65
C GLN A 104 1.62 1.46 -26.11
N GLY A 105 2.89 1.60 -26.52
CA GLY A 105 3.41 1.02 -27.74
C GLY A 105 3.46 1.94 -28.97
N ASN A 106 4.51 2.77 -29.04
CA ASN A 106 5.47 2.69 -30.14
C ASN A 106 6.76 3.37 -29.68
N LEU A 107 7.78 2.55 -29.37
CA LEU A 107 9.17 2.96 -29.22
C LEU A 107 9.71 3.36 -30.61
N SER A 108 9.20 4.44 -31.18
CA SER A 108 9.77 5.10 -32.34
C SER A 108 10.02 6.55 -31.97
N LYS A 109 11.25 6.79 -31.47
CA LYS A 109 11.97 8.07 -31.45
C LYS A 109 11.11 9.31 -31.77
N THR A 110 10.48 9.89 -30.75
CA THR A 110 10.16 11.31 -30.78
C THR A 110 10.63 11.93 -29.49
N ARG A 111 11.62 12.81 -29.64
CA ARG A 111 12.17 13.64 -28.56
C ARG A 111 11.02 14.46 -27.98
N CYS A 112 10.85 14.42 -26.65
CA CYS A 112 10.17 15.51 -25.96
C CYS A 112 11.03 16.77 -26.13
N PRO A 113 10.47 17.92 -26.53
CA PRO A 113 11.21 19.16 -26.61
C PRO A 113 11.30 19.76 -25.22
N TYR A 114 12.49 19.73 -24.64
CA TYR A 114 13.04 20.80 -23.83
C TYR A 114 14.51 20.96 -24.19
#